data_AF-D3UT34-F1
#
_entry.id   AF-D3UT34-F1
#
_cell.length_a   1.000
_cell.length_b   1.000
_cell.length_c   1.000
_cell.angle_alpha   90.00
_cell.angle_beta   90.00
_cell.angle_gamma   90.00
#
_symmetry.space_group_name_H-M   'P 1'
#
loop_
_entity.id
_entity.type
_entity.pdbx_description
1 polymer ?
#
loop_
_entity_poly.entity_id
_entity_poly.type
_entity_poly.pdbx_seq_one_letter_code
_entity_poly.pdbx_strand_id
1 'polypeptide(L)'
;MGQKSNPNGLRLGIIRTWESKWYDVDKKVPFLVGEDFKIRTLIKNHYPKSTISQIEIKRLKKSNDEFIEIDLYTSKIGIIQGPENKNKNSLINKIEKLINKKIQINIFEVKAINKIAVLVAQNIAMQLQQRAFYKAVLKSAIQKALK
;
A
#
# COMPACT_ATOMS: atom_id res chain seq x y z
N MET A 1 -6.24 -26.31 14.24
CA MET A 1 -5.46 -25.15 13.73
C MET A 1 -4.65 -25.63 12.53
N GLY A 2 -4.73 -24.95 11.39
CA GLY A 2 -4.11 -25.43 10.14
C GLY A 2 -2.74 -24.81 9.90
N GLN A 3 -1.74 -25.63 9.59
CA GLN A 3 -0.41 -25.21 9.14
C GLN A 3 -0.48 -24.71 7.69
N LYS A 4 -1.05 -23.51 7.47
CA LYS A 4 -1.14 -22.91 6.13
C LYS A 4 -0.06 -21.84 5.94
N SER A 5 0.77 -22.03 4.93
CA SER A 5 1.78 -21.04 4.51
C SER A 5 1.14 -19.84 3.82
N ASN A 6 1.78 -18.66 3.92
CA ASN A 6 1.30 -17.46 3.23
C ASN A 6 1.47 -17.61 1.70
N PRO A 7 0.37 -17.58 0.91
CA PRO A 7 0.45 -17.77 -0.55
C PRO A 7 1.22 -16.65 -1.26
N ASN A 8 1.27 -15.44 -0.68
CA ASN A 8 2.03 -14.34 -1.27
C ASN A 8 3.54 -14.57 -1.15
N GLY A 9 3.99 -15.10 -0.01
CA GLY A 9 5.40 -15.41 0.21
C GLY A 9 5.86 -16.59 -0.64
N LEU A 10 5.04 -17.65 -0.71
CA LEU A 10 5.37 -18.85 -1.49
C LEU A 10 5.54 -18.60 -2.99
N ARG A 11 4.88 -17.57 -3.54
CA ARG A 11 4.94 -17.23 -4.98
C ARG A 11 5.88 -16.07 -5.30
N LEU A 12 6.61 -15.58 -4.30
CA LEU A 12 7.50 -14.45 -4.45
C LEU A 12 8.73 -14.87 -5.28
N GLY A 13 9.05 -14.10 -6.33
CA GLY A 13 10.12 -14.44 -7.28
C GLY A 13 9.71 -15.40 -8.39
N ILE A 14 8.51 -15.97 -8.35
CA ILE A 14 7.97 -16.86 -9.40
C ILE A 14 6.93 -16.10 -10.23
N ILE A 15 5.85 -15.68 -9.59
CA ILE A 15 4.74 -14.95 -10.23
C ILE A 15 4.56 -13.56 -9.61
N ARG A 16 4.87 -13.42 -8.31
CA ARG A 16 4.72 -12.16 -7.58
C ARG A 16 6.08 -11.48 -7.38
N THR A 17 6.10 -10.17 -7.51
CA THR A 17 7.30 -9.34 -7.27
C THR A 17 7.29 -8.71 -5.87
N TRP A 18 8.46 -8.20 -5.46
CA TRP A 18 8.66 -7.51 -4.19
C TRP A 18 7.91 -6.17 -4.13
N GLU A 19 7.41 -5.80 -2.94
CA GLU A 19 6.79 -4.50 -2.71
C GLU A 19 7.82 -3.40 -2.36
N SER A 20 9.02 -3.78 -1.91
CA SER A 20 10.15 -2.86 -1.80
C SER A 20 11.22 -3.31 -2.80
N LYS A 21 11.52 -2.48 -3.79
CA LYS A 21 12.44 -2.77 -4.89
C LYS A 21 13.63 -1.82 -4.81
N TRP A 22 14.67 -2.24 -4.12
CA TRP A 22 15.92 -1.51 -4.00
C TRP A 22 17.05 -2.47 -3.63
N TYR A 23 18.28 -2.01 -3.83
CA TYR A 23 19.48 -2.75 -3.49
C TYR A 23 20.45 -1.83 -2.76
N ASP A 24 21.10 -2.37 -1.73
CA ASP A 24 22.17 -1.69 -1.03
C ASP A 24 23.25 -2.71 -0.61
N VAL A 25 24.51 -2.32 -0.69
CA VAL A 25 25.67 -3.18 -0.39
C VAL A 25 26.10 -3.04 1.08
N ASP A 26 25.66 -1.96 1.73
CA ASP A 26 26.19 -1.51 3.02
C ASP A 26 25.46 -2.11 4.23
N LYS A 27 26.08 -1.96 5.40
CA LYS A 27 25.48 -2.22 6.73
C LYS A 27 24.23 -1.37 7.04
N LYS A 28 23.77 -0.53 6.11
CA LYS A 28 22.62 0.38 6.24
C LYS A 28 21.28 -0.31 6.00
N VAL A 29 21.26 -1.52 5.44
CA VAL A 29 20.03 -2.27 5.13
C VAL A 29 19.02 -2.32 6.29
N PRO A 30 19.40 -2.63 7.56
CA PRO A 30 18.44 -2.67 8.66
C PRO A 30 17.76 -1.33 8.92
N PHE A 31 18.51 -0.24 8.77
CA PHE A 31 17.99 1.12 8.94
C PHE A 31 16.99 1.47 7.83
N LEU A 32 17.32 1.14 6.57
CA LEU A 32 16.45 1.36 5.41
C LEU A 32 15.13 0.57 5.51
N VAL A 33 15.19 -0.67 6.01
CA VAL A 33 14.00 -1.49 6.28
C VAL A 33 13.13 -0.84 7.37
N GLY A 34 13.76 -0.30 8.41
CA GLY A 34 13.06 0.46 9.46
C GLY A 34 12.37 1.72 8.93
N GLU A 35 13.03 2.46 8.03
CA GLU A 35 12.42 3.59 7.32
C GLU A 35 11.23 3.17 6.47
N ASP A 36 11.37 2.12 5.64
CA ASP A 36 10.29 1.59 4.80
C ASP A 36 9.06 1.19 5.65
N PHE A 37 9.28 0.58 6.81
CA PHE A 37 8.19 0.24 7.73
C PHE A 37 7.49 1.48 8.28
N LYS A 38 8.23 2.52 8.66
CA LYS A 38 7.66 3.81 9.10
C LYS A 38 6.82 4.45 7.99
N ILE A 39 7.35 4.52 6.77
CA ILE A 39 6.62 5.04 5.59
C ILE A 39 5.28 4.30 5.44
N ARG A 40 5.32 2.97 5.39
CA ARG A 40 4.12 2.14 5.19
C ARG A 40 3.10 2.35 6.31
N THR A 41 3.56 2.48 7.56
CA THR A 41 2.69 2.68 8.72
C THR A 41 2.01 4.05 8.68
N LEU A 42 2.77 5.11 8.34
CA LEU A 42 2.23 6.46 8.21
C LEU A 42 1.17 6.53 7.13
N ILE A 43 1.44 5.98 5.95
CA ILE A 43 0.50 5.98 4.82
C ILE A 43 -0.78 5.21 5.18
N LYS A 44 -0.66 4.04 5.83
CA LYS A 44 -1.81 3.24 6.27
C LYS A 44 -2.65 3.92 7.35
N ASN A 45 -2.04 4.71 8.23
CA ASN A 45 -2.75 5.43 9.29
C ASN A 45 -3.37 6.74 8.79
N HIS A 46 -2.74 7.38 7.80
CA HIS A 46 -3.18 8.67 7.27
C HIS A 46 -4.47 8.55 6.46
N TYR A 47 -4.63 7.46 5.69
CA TYR A 47 -5.81 7.25 4.86
C TYR A 47 -6.80 6.29 5.51
N PRO A 48 -8.12 6.49 5.30
CA PRO A 48 -9.12 5.59 5.82
C PRO A 48 -8.98 4.18 5.24
N LYS A 49 -9.39 3.19 6.03
CA LYS A 49 -9.50 1.79 5.61
C LYS A 49 -10.32 1.70 4.32
N SER A 50 -9.96 0.79 3.41
CA SER A 50 -10.57 0.52 2.08
C SER A 50 -10.11 1.40 0.90
N THR A 51 -9.05 2.20 1.07
CA THR A 51 -8.57 3.11 0.01
C THR A 51 -7.32 2.58 -0.72
N ILE A 52 -6.39 1.97 -0.01
CA ILE A 52 -5.07 1.59 -0.54
C ILE A 52 -4.99 0.07 -0.71
N SER A 53 -4.64 -0.35 -1.93
CA SER A 53 -4.42 -1.75 -2.28
C SER A 53 -3.00 -2.19 -1.95
N GLN A 54 -2.02 -1.46 -2.48
CA GLN A 54 -0.61 -1.84 -2.48
C GLN A 54 0.24 -0.57 -2.43
N ILE A 55 1.37 -0.67 -1.73
CA ILE A 55 2.38 0.38 -1.61
C ILE A 55 3.68 -0.23 -2.13
N GLU A 56 4.18 0.27 -3.26
CA GLU A 56 5.52 -0.09 -3.72
C GLU A 56 6.51 1.03 -3.38
N ILE A 57 7.66 0.64 -2.85
CA ILE A 57 8.75 1.58 -2.52
C ILE A 57 9.93 1.22 -3.40
N LYS A 58 10.38 2.17 -4.20
CA LYS A 58 11.62 2.08 -4.97
C LYS A 58 12.58 3.11 -4.43
N ARG A 59 13.83 2.70 -4.21
CA ARG A 59 14.90 3.61 -3.81
C ARG A 59 15.91 3.65 -4.95
N LEU A 60 16.12 4.85 -5.47
CA LEU A 60 17.07 5.12 -6.54
C LEU A 60 18.20 5.96 -5.98
N LYS A 61 19.44 5.57 -6.26
CA LYS A 61 20.62 6.40 -5.97
C LYS A 61 20.89 7.24 -7.21
N LYS A 62 20.59 8.55 -7.17
CA LYS A 62 20.92 9.46 -8.27
C LYS A 62 22.00 10.41 -7.79
N SER A 63 23.23 10.21 -8.30
CA SER A 63 24.36 11.14 -8.17
C SER A 63 24.72 11.61 -6.74
N ASN A 64 24.62 10.73 -5.74
CA ASN A 64 24.86 10.92 -4.29
C ASN A 64 23.65 11.32 -3.44
N ASP A 65 22.50 11.68 -4.02
CA ASP A 65 21.25 11.87 -3.29
C ASP A 65 20.41 10.56 -3.30
N GLU A 66 19.91 10.17 -2.13
CA GLU A 66 18.94 9.08 -2.00
C GLU A 66 17.53 9.59 -2.35
N PHE A 67 16.97 9.05 -3.42
CA PHE A 67 15.64 9.38 -3.91
C PHE A 67 14.67 8.23 -3.67
N ILE A 68 13.52 8.51 -3.06
CA ILE A 68 12.51 7.50 -2.77
C ILE A 68 11.27 7.75 -3.64
N GLU A 69 10.97 6.79 -4.51
CA GLU A 69 9.72 6.74 -5.27
C GLU A 69 8.74 5.81 -4.56
N ILE A 70 7.56 6.34 -4.25
CA ILE A 70 6.47 5.59 -3.64
C ILE A 70 5.34 5.51 -4.66
N ASP A 71 5.06 4.30 -5.13
CA ASP A 71 3.93 4.03 -6.01
C ASP A 71 2.75 3.52 -5.17
N LEU A 72 1.66 4.29 -5.18
CA LEU A 72 0.43 3.99 -4.44
C LEU A 72 -0.65 3.49 -5.38
N TYR A 73 -1.10 2.25 -5.18
CA TYR A 73 -2.24 1.70 -5.90
C TYR A 73 -3.52 1.89 -5.09
N THR A 74 -4.49 2.61 -5.65
CA THR A 74 -5.71 3.04 -4.94
C THR A 74 -6.98 2.69 -5.70
N SER A 75 -8.06 2.48 -4.95
CA SER A 75 -9.43 2.38 -5.49
C SER A 75 -10.06 3.75 -5.76
N LYS A 76 -9.58 4.81 -5.10
CA LYS A 76 -10.15 6.15 -5.15
C LYS A 76 -9.04 7.19 -5.22
N ILE A 77 -8.69 7.63 -6.42
CA ILE A 77 -7.62 8.62 -6.64
C ILE A 77 -7.96 9.97 -6.02
N GLY A 78 -9.19 10.46 -6.23
CA GLY A 78 -9.59 11.82 -5.83
C GLY A 78 -9.39 12.12 -4.34
N ILE A 79 -9.59 11.11 -3.47
CA ILE A 79 -9.39 11.27 -2.01
C ILE A 79 -7.90 11.42 -1.66
N ILE A 80 -7.03 10.70 -2.36
CA ILE A 80 -5.58 10.72 -2.12
C ILE A 80 -4.97 12.01 -2.66
N GLN A 81 -5.37 12.43 -3.85
CA GLN A 81 -4.85 13.64 -4.50
C GLN A 81 -5.38 14.92 -3.82
N GLY A 82 -6.67 14.95 -3.50
CA GLY A 82 -7.34 16.13 -2.94
C GLY A 82 -7.46 17.29 -3.95
N PRO A 83 -8.15 18.38 -3.58
CA PRO A 83 -8.22 19.58 -4.42
C PRO A 83 -6.79 20.13 -4.63
N GLU A 84 -6.46 20.45 -5.89
CA GLU A 84 -5.17 21.03 -6.28
C GLU A 84 -3.92 20.27 -5.77
N ASN A 85 -3.99 18.94 -5.64
CA ASN A 85 -2.90 18.11 -5.10
C ASN A 85 -2.52 18.39 -3.63
N LYS A 86 -3.34 19.14 -2.88
CA LYS A 86 -3.02 19.56 -1.52
C LYS A 86 -2.78 18.39 -0.57
N ASN A 87 -3.58 17.32 -0.68
CA ASN A 87 -3.44 16.15 0.19
C ASN A 87 -2.16 15.37 -0.11
N LYS A 88 -1.84 15.20 -1.40
CA LYS A 88 -0.59 14.58 -1.86
C LYS A 88 0.62 15.35 -1.34
N ASN A 89 0.62 16.68 -1.49
CA ASN A 89 1.74 17.53 -1.05
C ASN A 89 1.88 17.53 0.48
N SER A 90 0.76 17.51 1.21
CA SER A 90 0.78 17.36 2.67
C SER A 90 1.41 16.03 3.11
N LEU A 91 1.11 14.94 2.40
CA LEU A 91 1.70 13.63 2.68
C LEU A 91 3.19 13.62 2.39
N ILE A 92 3.63 14.18 1.26
CA ILE A 92 5.06 14.32 0.92
C ILE A 92 5.78 15.04 2.06
N ASN A 93 5.29 16.22 2.46
CA ASN A 93 5.90 17.01 3.54
C ASN A 93 5.97 16.24 4.87
N LYS A 94 4.97 15.41 5.20
CA LYS A 94 4.99 14.59 6.42
C LYS A 94 6.05 13.49 6.36
N ILE A 95 6.19 12.82 5.22
CA ILE A 95 7.18 11.74 5.08
C ILE A 95 8.59 12.34 4.97
N GLU A 96 8.77 13.46 4.28
CA GLU A 96 10.05 14.18 4.21
C GLU A 96 10.52 14.61 5.61
N LYS A 97 9.63 15.15 6.46
CA LYS A 97 9.96 15.49 7.85
C LYS A 97 10.40 14.29 8.71
N LEU A 98 9.99 13.07 8.34
CA LEU A 98 10.30 11.86 9.10
C LEU A 98 11.61 11.20 8.67
N ILE A 99 12.06 11.44 7.44
CA ILE A 99 13.17 10.71 6.82
C ILE A 99 14.29 11.65 6.35
N ASN A 100 14.00 12.94 6.19
CA ASN A 100 14.90 13.98 5.68
C ASN A 100 15.51 13.62 4.30
N LYS A 101 14.74 12.94 3.44
CA LYS A 101 15.11 12.58 2.07
C LYS A 101 14.04 13.07 1.10
N LYS A 102 14.43 13.32 -0.16
CA LYS A 102 13.51 13.73 -1.23
C LYS A 102 12.60 12.57 -1.61
N ILE A 103 11.29 12.82 -1.66
CA ILE A 103 10.29 11.79 -1.94
C ILE A 103 9.40 12.20 -3.11
N GLN A 104 9.19 11.26 -4.03
CA GLN A 104 8.17 11.37 -5.07
C GLN A 104 7.08 10.32 -4.84
N ILE A 105 5.83 10.75 -4.92
CA ILE A 105 4.67 9.86 -4.82
C ILE A 105 3.96 9.81 -6.17
N ASN A 106 3.83 8.60 -6.71
CA ASN A 106 3.01 8.31 -7.88
C ASN A 106 1.74 7.59 -7.43
N ILE A 107 0.60 7.90 -8.05
CA ILE A 107 -0.70 7.35 -7.68
C ILE A 107 -1.27 6.65 -8.91
N PHE A 108 -1.62 5.37 -8.75
CA PHE A 108 -2.18 4.53 -9.80
C PHE A 108 -3.60 4.08 -9.44
N GLU A 109 -4.50 4.14 -10.40
CA GLU A 109 -5.86 3.63 -10.25
C GLU A 109 -5.90 2.12 -10.41
N VAL A 110 -6.61 1.46 -9.49
CA VAL A 110 -7.02 0.07 -9.68
C VAL A 110 -8.37 0.04 -10.38
N LYS A 111 -8.38 -0.40 -11.65
CA LYS A 111 -9.62 -0.56 -12.43
C LYS A 111 -10.58 -1.61 -11.83
N ALA A 112 -10.07 -2.75 -11.38
CA ALA A 112 -10.86 -3.88 -10.90
C ALA A 112 -10.75 -4.06 -9.37
N ILE A 113 -11.41 -3.19 -8.61
CA ILE A 113 -11.36 -3.17 -7.13
C ILE A 113 -11.80 -4.50 -6.51
N ASN A 114 -12.86 -5.12 -7.04
CA ASN A 114 -13.43 -6.36 -6.51
C ASN A 114 -12.54 -7.59 -6.70
N LYS A 115 -11.50 -7.50 -7.55
CA LYS A 115 -10.53 -8.58 -7.78
C LYS A 115 -9.30 -8.48 -6.86
N ILE A 116 -9.17 -7.38 -6.13
CA ILE A 116 -8.06 -7.18 -5.19
C ILE A 116 -8.44 -7.65 -3.80
N ALA A 117 -7.73 -8.68 -3.33
CA ALA A 117 -7.96 -9.31 -2.03
C ALA A 117 -7.93 -8.32 -0.85
N VAL A 118 -6.95 -7.39 -0.84
CA VAL A 118 -6.78 -6.41 0.26
C VAL A 118 -7.99 -5.47 0.36
N LEU A 119 -8.45 -4.93 -0.78
CA LEU A 119 -9.57 -4.00 -0.83
C LEU A 119 -10.89 -4.69 -0.46
N VAL A 120 -11.10 -5.92 -0.96
CA VAL A 120 -12.26 -6.74 -0.60
C VAL A 120 -12.27 -7.06 0.90
N ALA A 121 -11.13 -7.47 1.46
CA ALA A 121 -11.01 -7.79 2.89
C ALA A 121 -11.29 -6.55 3.78
N GLN A 122 -10.75 -5.39 3.41
CA GLN A 122 -10.99 -4.14 4.14
C GLN A 122 -12.46 -3.72 4.08
N ASN A 123 -13.12 -3.89 2.92
CA ASN A 123 -14.54 -3.59 2.78
C ASN A 123 -15.41 -4.53 3.64
N ILE A 124 -15.12 -5.83 3.66
CA ILE A 124 -15.80 -6.79 4.54
C ILE A 124 -15.62 -6.38 6.01
N ALA A 125 -14.39 -6.07 6.42
CA ALA A 125 -14.10 -5.63 7.78
C ALA A 125 -14.90 -4.38 8.17
N MET A 126 -14.98 -3.39 7.26
CA MET A 126 -15.76 -2.17 7.48
C MET A 126 -17.26 -2.46 7.65
N GLN A 127 -17.84 -3.33 6.82
CA GLN A 127 -19.26 -3.70 6.92
C GLN A 127 -19.57 -4.47 8.21
N LEU A 128 -18.66 -5.35 8.65
CA LEU A 128 -18.81 -6.05 9.92
C LEU A 128 -18.72 -5.09 11.12
N GLN A 129 -17.85 -4.08 11.05
CA GLN A 129 -17.79 -3.02 12.07
C GLN A 129 -19.10 -2.23 12.17
N GLN A 130 -19.81 -2.08 11.04
CA GLN A 130 -21.13 -1.46 10.98
C GLN A 130 -22.27 -2.41 11.36
N ARG A 131 -21.96 -3.59 11.93
CA ARG A 131 -22.93 -4.60 12.39
C ARG A 131 -23.76 -5.23 11.26
N ALA A 132 -23.25 -5.25 10.03
CA ALA A 132 -23.91 -5.96 8.93
C ALA A 132 -23.86 -7.49 9.14
N PHE A 133 -24.86 -8.20 8.62
CA PHE A 133 -24.95 -9.66 8.72
C PHE A 133 -23.84 -10.37 7.94
N TYR A 134 -22.94 -11.06 8.64
CA TYR A 134 -21.70 -11.59 8.07
C TYR A 134 -21.89 -12.53 6.87
N LYS A 135 -22.90 -13.42 6.89
CA LYS A 135 -23.13 -14.36 5.76
C LYS A 135 -23.52 -13.62 4.49
N ALA A 136 -24.36 -12.58 4.61
CA ALA A 136 -24.77 -11.77 3.46
C ALA A 136 -23.59 -10.99 2.87
N VAL A 137 -22.77 -10.38 3.74
CA VAL A 137 -21.56 -9.64 3.33
C VAL A 137 -20.59 -10.56 2.57
N LEU A 138 -20.30 -11.75 3.11
CA LEU A 138 -19.40 -12.71 2.49
C LEU A 138 -19.94 -13.20 1.13
N LYS A 139 -21.23 -13.58 1.06
CA LYS A 139 -21.85 -14.03 -0.19
C LYS A 139 -21.82 -12.94 -1.26
N SER A 140 -22.12 -11.69 -0.88
CA SER A 140 -22.05 -10.53 -1.78
C SER A 140 -20.62 -10.28 -2.28
N ALA A 141 -19.63 -10.36 -1.40
CA ALA A 141 -18.22 -10.17 -1.77
C ALA A 141 -17.73 -11.24 -2.75
N ILE A 142 -18.07 -12.51 -2.54
CA ILE A 142 -17.72 -13.62 -3.44
C ILE A 142 -18.36 -13.41 -4.81
N GLN A 143 -19.65 -13.08 -4.85
CA GLN A 143 -20.37 -12.85 -6.11
C GLN A 143 -19.77 -11.68 -6.92
N LYS A 144 -19.38 -10.59 -6.24
CA LYS A 144 -18.73 -9.44 -6.88
C LYS A 144 -17.31 -9.73 -7.38
N ALA A 145 -16.59 -10.65 -6.74
CA ALA A 145 -15.24 -11.03 -7.13
C ALA A 145 -15.22 -11.98 -8.36
N LEU A 146 -16.27 -12.81 -8.49
CA LEU A 146 -16.42 -13.74 -9.62
C LEU A 146 -16.93 -13.07 -10.89
N LYS A 147 -17.64 -11.94 -10.77
CA LYS A 147 -18.11 -11.13 -11.90
C LYS A 147 -16.97 -10.31 -12.51
#